data_AF-A0AAV1S1T8-F1
#
_entry.id   AF-A0AAV1S1T8-F1
#
_cell.length_a   1.000
_cell.length_b   1.000
_cell.length_c   1.000
_cell.angle_alpha   90.00
_cell.angle_beta   90.00
_cell.angle_gamma   90.00
#
_symmetry.space_group_name_H-M   'P 1'
#
loop_
_entity.id
_entity.type
_entity.pdbx_description
1 polymer ?
#
loop_
_entity_poly.entity_id
_entity_poly.type
_entity_poly.pdbx_seq_one_letter_code
_entity_poly.pdbx_strand_id
1 'polypeptide(L)'
;MSEVELSRSEKKKHKKKTQETETDTNPTDTDKDFMIKPQNFTPTIDTSQWPILLKNYDRLNVRTGHYTPLPSGHSPLKRPLADYIRYGIMNLDKPANPSSHEVVAWIKRILRVEKTGHSGTLDPKVTGNLIVCIDRATRLVKSQQGAGKEYVCIARLHDKVPDVAKVARALETLTGAVFQRPPLISAVKRQLRIRTIYESKLLEYDADKHLVVFGFRVRRGLMLGLCVCIWG
;
A
#
# COMPACT_ATOMS: atom_id res chain seq x y z
N MET A 1 -42.83 -24.63 -71.94
CA MET A 1 -41.74 -25.09 -71.05
C MET A 1 -40.49 -24.38 -71.55
N SER A 2 -40.12 -23.22 -70.97
CA SER A 2 -39.16 -23.08 -69.85
C SER A 2 -37.86 -23.82 -70.17
N GLU A 3 -36.70 -23.16 -70.22
CA GLU A 3 -36.06 -22.56 -69.04
C GLU A 3 -35.23 -21.31 -69.36
N VAL A 4 -35.07 -20.48 -68.33
CA VAL A 4 -34.49 -19.15 -68.29
C VAL A 4 -33.13 -19.24 -67.59
N GLU A 5 -32.05 -18.85 -68.25
CA GLU A 5 -30.75 -18.58 -67.60
C GLU A 5 -30.62 -17.08 -67.26
N LEU A 6 -30.45 -16.78 -65.97
CA LEU A 6 -30.21 -15.45 -65.43
C LEU A 6 -28.73 -15.31 -65.04
N SER A 7 -27.96 -14.56 -65.83
CA SER A 7 -26.59 -14.16 -65.49
C SER A 7 -26.58 -12.85 -64.67
N ARG A 8 -25.94 -12.91 -63.50
CA ARG A 8 -25.79 -11.80 -62.53
C ARG A 8 -24.77 -10.78 -63.01
N SER A 9 -25.15 -9.51 -63.01
CA SER A 9 -24.29 -8.34 -63.21
C SER A 9 -24.01 -7.62 -61.88
N GLU A 10 -22.77 -7.15 -61.75
CA GLU A 10 -22.18 -6.47 -60.60
C GLU A 10 -22.85 -5.11 -60.29
N LYS A 11 -23.04 -4.79 -59.00
CA LYS A 11 -23.25 -3.41 -58.53
C LYS A 11 -22.59 -3.14 -57.18
N LYS A 12 -21.59 -2.24 -57.20
CA LYS A 12 -21.10 -1.45 -56.06
C LYS A 12 -22.25 -0.72 -55.36
N LYS A 13 -22.25 -0.68 -54.02
CA LYS A 13 -23.06 0.27 -53.23
C LYS A 13 -22.34 0.76 -51.97
N HIS A 14 -22.19 2.08 -51.92
CA HIS A 14 -21.87 2.91 -50.75
C HIS A 14 -23.17 3.15 -49.94
N LYS A 15 -23.13 2.99 -48.61
CA LYS A 15 -24.15 3.50 -47.65
C LYS A 15 -23.70 3.13 -46.21
N LYS A 16 -23.89 3.88 -45.12
CA LYS A 16 -24.12 5.29 -44.77
C LYS A 16 -24.03 5.26 -43.22
N LYS A 17 -23.47 6.32 -42.64
CA LYS A 17 -23.38 6.59 -41.20
C LYS A 17 -24.79 6.54 -40.57
N THR A 18 -24.97 5.81 -39.47
CA THR A 18 -26.12 5.95 -38.57
C THR A 18 -25.60 6.23 -37.17
N GLN A 19 -25.89 7.43 -36.68
CA GLN A 19 -25.77 7.84 -35.29
C GLN A 19 -26.99 7.29 -34.54
N GLU A 20 -26.76 6.66 -33.39
CA GLU A 20 -27.77 6.48 -32.36
C GLU A 20 -27.26 7.14 -31.07
N THR A 21 -27.94 8.24 -30.73
CA THR A 21 -28.01 8.95 -29.44
C THR A 21 -29.27 8.40 -28.77
N GLU A 22 -29.30 7.87 -27.54
CA GLU A 22 -29.22 8.47 -26.19
C GLU A 22 -29.41 7.26 -25.23
N THR A 23 -28.90 7.22 -24.00
CA THR A 23 -29.48 7.93 -22.84
C THR A 23 -28.51 7.93 -21.65
N ASP A 24 -28.51 9.07 -20.94
CA ASP A 24 -27.86 9.30 -19.65
C ASP A 24 -28.16 8.23 -18.60
N THR A 25 -27.13 7.49 -18.23
CA THR A 25 -26.98 6.95 -16.88
C THR A 25 -25.53 7.18 -16.49
N ASN A 26 -25.32 8.04 -15.48
CA ASN A 26 -23.99 8.29 -14.90
C ASN A 26 -23.29 6.95 -14.62
N PRO A 27 -22.21 6.60 -15.34
CA PRO A 27 -21.51 5.36 -15.05
C PRO A 27 -20.80 5.58 -13.71
N THR A 28 -21.13 4.75 -12.72
CA THR A 28 -20.19 4.44 -11.65
C THR A 28 -18.82 4.15 -12.27
N ASP A 29 -17.75 4.64 -11.65
CA ASP A 29 -16.36 4.69 -12.15
C ASP A 29 -15.77 3.30 -12.58
N THR A 30 -16.57 2.25 -12.46
CA THR A 30 -16.34 0.86 -12.88
C THR A 30 -16.30 0.61 -14.38
N ASP A 31 -16.90 1.47 -15.23
CA ASP A 31 -17.08 1.13 -16.66
C ASP A 31 -16.03 1.76 -17.62
N LYS A 32 -15.12 2.59 -17.10
CA LYS A 32 -14.03 3.15 -17.92
C LYS A 32 -12.94 2.10 -18.13
N ASP A 33 -12.64 1.79 -19.39
CA ASP A 33 -11.54 0.89 -19.73
C ASP A 33 -10.20 1.62 -19.78
N PHE A 34 -9.49 1.58 -18.65
CA PHE A 34 -8.14 2.13 -18.49
C PHE A 34 -7.12 1.20 -19.12
N MET A 35 -7.08 1.18 -20.46
CA MET A 35 -6.15 0.41 -21.26
C MET A 35 -5.41 1.31 -22.23
N ILE A 36 -4.10 1.14 -22.32
CA ILE A 36 -3.28 1.80 -23.34
C ILE A 36 -3.68 1.19 -24.69
N LYS A 37 -4.07 2.02 -25.66
CA LYS A 37 -4.45 1.53 -27.00
C LYS A 37 -3.23 1.55 -27.92
N PRO A 38 -3.02 0.55 -28.78
CA PRO A 38 -1.94 0.58 -29.76
C PRO A 38 -2.22 1.67 -30.81
N GLN A 39 -1.32 2.63 -30.95
CA GLN A 39 -1.49 3.77 -31.87
C GLN A 39 -0.15 4.14 -32.52
N ASN A 40 -0.19 4.56 -33.78
CA ASN A 40 1.02 4.96 -34.51
C ASN A 40 1.58 6.32 -34.07
N PHE A 41 0.81 7.09 -33.29
CA PHE A 41 1.16 8.40 -32.77
C PHE A 41 0.85 8.46 -31.26
N THR A 42 1.54 9.34 -30.54
CA THR A 42 1.33 9.55 -29.10
C THR A 42 0.27 10.64 -28.89
N PRO A 43 -1.00 10.30 -28.59
CA PRO A 43 -2.01 11.30 -28.33
C PRO A 43 -1.75 11.99 -26.98
N THR A 44 -2.03 13.28 -26.89
CA THR A 44 -2.09 14.02 -25.62
C THR A 44 -3.38 13.66 -24.89
N ILE A 45 -3.40 12.50 -24.23
CA ILE A 45 -4.51 12.05 -23.39
C ILE A 45 -4.21 12.47 -21.94
N ASP A 46 -5.19 13.07 -21.27
CA ASP A 46 -5.08 13.29 -19.82
C ASP A 46 -5.29 11.95 -19.09
N THR A 47 -4.23 11.45 -18.46
CA THR A 47 -4.27 10.21 -17.67
C THR A 47 -4.13 10.46 -16.16
N SER A 48 -4.40 11.69 -15.71
CA SER A 48 -4.30 12.09 -14.29
C SER A 48 -5.25 11.31 -13.36
N GLN A 49 -6.40 10.89 -13.88
CA GLN A 49 -7.42 10.14 -13.14
C GLN A 49 -7.30 8.62 -13.32
N TRP A 50 -6.30 8.12 -14.05
CA TRP A 50 -6.13 6.69 -14.25
C TRP A 50 -5.68 6.00 -12.95
N PRO A 51 -6.09 4.75 -12.70
CA PRO A 51 -5.90 4.10 -11.41
C PRO A 51 -4.46 3.61 -11.19
N ILE A 52 -4.01 3.70 -9.94
CA ILE A 52 -2.80 3.04 -9.41
C ILE A 52 -1.55 3.34 -10.25
N LEU A 53 -1.00 2.35 -10.96
CA LEU A 53 0.26 2.42 -11.69
C LEU A 53 0.10 3.09 -13.06
N LEU A 54 -1.13 3.23 -13.54
CA LEU A 54 -1.43 3.85 -14.83
C LEU A 54 -1.72 5.36 -14.71
N LYS A 55 -1.68 5.90 -13.48
CA LYS A 55 -1.83 7.34 -13.23
C LYS A 55 -0.68 8.13 -13.86
N ASN A 56 -1.00 9.18 -14.62
CA ASN A 56 -0.01 10.01 -15.33
C ASN A 56 0.87 9.23 -16.32
N TYR A 57 0.31 8.19 -16.96
CA TYR A 57 0.96 7.43 -18.02
C TYR A 57 1.49 8.33 -19.16
N ASP A 58 0.81 9.44 -19.46
CA ASP A 58 1.21 10.45 -20.46
C ASP A 58 2.61 11.05 -20.23
N ARG A 59 3.13 10.97 -18.99
CA ARG A 59 4.46 11.46 -18.62
C ARG A 59 5.60 10.48 -18.92
N LEU A 60 5.29 9.24 -19.34
CA LEU A 60 6.31 8.26 -19.68
C LEU A 60 6.88 8.52 -21.08
N ASN A 61 8.19 8.40 -21.22
CA ASN A 61 8.85 8.49 -22.53
C ASN A 61 8.41 7.31 -23.42
N VAL A 62 7.89 7.63 -24.61
CA VAL A 62 7.42 6.62 -25.56
C VAL A 62 8.57 6.15 -26.43
N ARG A 63 8.94 4.87 -26.30
CA ARG A 63 9.91 4.22 -27.19
C ARG A 63 9.26 3.73 -28.50
N THR A 64 8.07 3.15 -28.39
CA THR A 64 7.28 2.62 -29.50
C THR A 64 5.79 2.81 -29.20
N GLY A 65 5.01 3.40 -30.11
CA GLY A 65 3.57 3.63 -29.92
C GLY A 65 2.68 2.42 -30.28
N HIS A 66 3.21 1.50 -31.09
CA HIS A 66 2.49 0.34 -31.59
C HIS A 66 2.93 -0.95 -30.91
N TYR A 67 1.97 -1.82 -30.59
CA TYR A 67 2.18 -3.19 -30.12
C TYR A 67 0.92 -4.03 -30.41
N THR A 68 1.05 -5.35 -30.41
CA THR A 68 -0.10 -6.26 -30.54
C THR A 68 -0.64 -6.61 -29.15
N PRO A 69 -1.82 -6.12 -28.74
CA PRO A 69 -2.37 -6.45 -27.43
C PRO A 69 -2.76 -7.92 -27.37
N LEU A 70 -2.26 -8.62 -26.35
CA LEU A 70 -2.68 -9.99 -26.05
C LEU A 70 -3.91 -9.96 -25.13
N PRO A 71 -4.88 -10.88 -25.31
CA PRO A 71 -6.09 -10.93 -24.47
C PRO A 71 -5.84 -11.52 -23.07
N SER A 72 -4.58 -11.72 -22.67
CA SER A 72 -4.22 -12.36 -21.41
C SER A 72 -3.98 -11.33 -20.30
N GLY A 73 -4.45 -11.66 -19.09
CA GLY A 73 -4.30 -10.82 -17.91
C GLY A 73 -5.43 -9.80 -17.72
N HIS A 74 -5.35 -9.05 -16.63
CA HIS A 74 -6.39 -8.11 -16.22
C HIS A 74 -5.76 -6.85 -15.63
N SER A 75 -6.37 -5.69 -15.89
CA SER A 75 -6.09 -4.47 -15.13
C SER A 75 -6.37 -4.71 -13.62
N PRO A 76 -5.58 -4.15 -12.68
CA PRO A 76 -5.70 -4.50 -11.26
C PRO A 76 -7.12 -4.39 -10.67
N LEU A 77 -7.87 -3.37 -11.06
CA LEU A 77 -9.24 -3.13 -10.57
C LEU A 77 -10.32 -3.96 -11.30
N LYS A 78 -9.99 -4.56 -12.44
CA LYS A 78 -10.90 -5.38 -13.26
C LYS A 78 -10.61 -6.88 -13.18
N ARG A 79 -9.86 -7.32 -12.17
CA ARG A 79 -9.59 -8.74 -11.94
C ARG A 79 -10.87 -9.46 -11.48
N PRO A 80 -11.12 -10.70 -11.94
CA PRO A 80 -12.10 -11.57 -11.30
C PRO A 80 -11.78 -11.72 -9.81
N LEU A 81 -12.81 -11.90 -8.97
CA LEU A 81 -12.68 -11.86 -7.51
C LEU A 81 -11.56 -12.77 -6.97
N ALA A 82 -11.45 -14.00 -7.49
CA ALA A 82 -10.42 -14.94 -7.08
C ALA A 82 -9.00 -14.40 -7.33
N ASP A 83 -8.75 -13.82 -8.51
CA ASP A 83 -7.47 -13.20 -8.83
C ASP A 83 -7.27 -11.89 -8.05
N TYR A 84 -8.32 -11.11 -7.82
CA TYR A 84 -8.24 -9.91 -7.02
C TYR A 84 -7.72 -10.22 -5.60
N ILE A 85 -8.29 -11.25 -4.95
CA ILE A 85 -7.84 -11.73 -3.63
C ILE A 85 -6.42 -12.27 -3.69
N ARG A 86 -6.08 -13.06 -4.72
CA ARG A 86 -4.75 -13.68 -4.88
C ARG A 86 -3.61 -12.66 -4.98
N TYR A 87 -3.89 -11.48 -5.48
CA TYR A 87 -2.94 -10.36 -5.55
C TYR A 87 -3.25 -9.26 -4.51
N GLY A 88 -4.10 -9.57 -3.53
CA GLY A 88 -4.63 -8.64 -2.55
C GLY A 88 -3.63 -8.24 -1.47
N ILE A 89 -3.76 -7.00 -1.04
CA ILE A 89 -3.05 -6.43 0.10
C ILE A 89 -4.10 -5.77 1.00
N MET A 90 -4.06 -6.06 2.29
CA MET A 90 -4.97 -5.52 3.29
C MET A 90 -4.21 -4.59 4.23
N ASN A 91 -4.63 -3.33 4.31
CA ASN A 91 -4.17 -2.39 5.32
C ASN A 91 -4.99 -2.61 6.59
N LEU A 92 -4.52 -3.46 7.49
CA LEU A 92 -5.26 -3.85 8.69
C LEU A 92 -4.89 -2.95 9.87
N ASP A 93 -5.88 -2.46 10.60
CA ASP A 93 -5.66 -1.96 11.96
C ASP A 93 -5.61 -3.13 12.94
N LYS A 94 -4.40 -3.50 13.36
CA LYS A 94 -4.18 -4.63 14.26
C LYS A 94 -4.75 -4.29 15.65
N PRO A 95 -5.61 -5.14 16.24
CA PRO A 95 -6.07 -4.93 17.61
C PRO A 95 -4.95 -5.18 18.63
N ALA A 96 -5.14 -4.63 19.84
CA ALA A 96 -4.25 -4.89 20.97
C ALA A 96 -4.48 -6.30 21.51
N ASN A 97 -3.40 -6.92 22.01
CA ASN A 97 -3.27 -8.25 22.61
C ASN A 97 -2.85 -9.41 21.69
N PRO A 98 -3.47 -9.70 20.53
CA PRO A 98 -2.98 -10.80 19.71
C PRO A 98 -1.65 -10.45 19.07
N SER A 99 -0.79 -11.43 18.87
CA SER A 99 0.43 -11.29 18.09
C SER A 99 0.09 -11.05 16.62
N SER A 100 1.02 -10.42 15.89
CA SER A 100 0.85 -10.21 14.45
C SER A 100 0.68 -11.53 13.68
N HIS A 101 1.29 -12.62 14.15
CA HIS A 101 1.18 -13.94 13.52
C HIS A 101 -0.21 -14.55 13.71
N GLU A 102 -0.81 -14.42 14.90
CA GLU A 102 -2.16 -14.91 15.16
C GLU A 102 -3.19 -14.19 14.30
N VAL A 103 -3.10 -12.86 14.21
CA VAL A 103 -4.00 -12.05 13.37
C VAL A 103 -3.94 -12.46 11.91
N VAL A 104 -2.72 -12.67 11.38
CA VAL A 104 -2.52 -13.10 9.99
C VAL A 104 -3.01 -14.54 9.77
N ALA A 105 -2.92 -15.41 10.78
CA ALA A 105 -3.48 -16.76 10.74
C ALA A 105 -5.02 -16.76 10.72
N TRP A 106 -5.65 -15.86 11.47
CA TRP A 106 -7.11 -15.67 11.40
C TRP A 106 -7.55 -15.21 10.02
N ILE A 107 -6.87 -14.21 9.43
CA ILE A 107 -7.17 -13.74 8.07
C ILE A 107 -7.04 -14.88 7.07
N LYS A 108 -5.97 -15.68 7.17
CA LYS A 108 -5.78 -16.86 6.32
C LYS A 108 -6.97 -17.84 6.42
N ARG A 109 -7.42 -18.12 7.64
CA ARG A 109 -8.55 -19.03 7.91
C ARG A 109 -9.90 -18.47 7.42
N ILE A 110 -10.14 -17.18 7.64
CA ILE A 110 -11.39 -16.50 7.23
C ILE A 110 -11.50 -16.46 5.71
N LEU A 111 -10.44 -16.04 5.03
CA LEU A 111 -10.42 -15.92 3.56
C LEU A 111 -10.19 -17.26 2.84
N ARG A 112 -9.82 -18.32 3.58
CA ARG A 112 -9.52 -19.66 3.04
C ARG A 112 -8.46 -19.62 1.94
N VAL A 113 -7.42 -18.83 2.16
CA VAL A 113 -6.31 -18.62 1.21
C VAL A 113 -5.09 -19.48 1.59
N GLU A 114 -4.21 -19.70 0.62
CA GLU A 114 -3.06 -20.60 0.77
C GLU A 114 -1.95 -19.96 1.60
N LYS A 115 -1.63 -18.69 1.33
CA LYS A 115 -0.50 -17.99 1.95
C LYS A 115 -0.87 -16.59 2.37
N THR A 116 -0.40 -16.20 3.55
CA THR A 116 -0.46 -14.82 4.02
C THR A 116 0.90 -14.43 4.61
N GLY A 117 1.21 -13.13 4.60
CA GLY A 117 2.41 -12.58 5.22
C GLY A 117 2.20 -11.12 5.58
N HIS A 118 3.04 -10.55 6.44
CA HIS A 118 2.83 -9.20 6.97
C HIS A 118 4.06 -8.29 6.92
N SER A 119 3.85 -6.97 6.91
CA SER A 119 4.89 -5.93 6.77
C SER A 119 5.84 -5.75 7.95
N GLY A 120 5.77 -6.61 8.95
CA GLY A 120 6.61 -6.56 10.15
C GLY A 120 5.82 -6.96 11.39
N THR A 121 6.53 -7.47 12.40
CA THR A 121 5.91 -7.91 13.64
C THR A 121 5.69 -6.71 14.54
N LEU A 122 4.42 -6.39 14.81
CA LEU A 122 4.02 -5.53 15.92
C LEU A 122 3.94 -6.37 17.20
N ASP A 123 4.45 -5.82 18.30
CA ASP A 123 4.34 -6.45 19.62
C ASP A 123 2.86 -6.64 20.00
N PRO A 124 2.51 -7.62 20.84
CA PRO A 124 1.13 -7.92 21.21
C PRO A 124 0.31 -6.69 21.62
N LYS A 125 0.90 -5.81 22.44
CA LYS A 125 0.25 -4.59 22.95
C LYS A 125 0.16 -3.42 21.95
N VAL A 126 0.82 -3.53 20.80
CA VAL A 126 0.86 -2.48 19.77
C VAL A 126 -0.33 -2.64 18.82
N THR A 127 -1.04 -1.54 18.57
CA THR A 127 -2.11 -1.44 17.58
C THR A 127 -1.63 -0.73 16.30
N GLY A 128 -2.50 -0.60 15.31
CA GLY A 128 -2.24 0.19 14.12
C GLY A 128 -1.91 -0.64 12.88
N ASN A 129 -1.31 0.03 11.89
CA ASN A 129 -1.16 -0.50 10.55
C ASN A 129 -0.28 -1.77 10.50
N LEU A 130 -0.92 -2.89 10.15
CA LEU A 130 -0.30 -4.14 9.76
C LEU A 130 -0.73 -4.48 8.32
N ILE A 131 0.16 -4.25 7.36
CA ILE A 131 -0.11 -4.62 5.97
C ILE A 131 -0.03 -6.14 5.86
N VAL A 132 -1.13 -6.78 5.47
CA VAL A 132 -1.24 -8.22 5.24
C VAL A 132 -1.31 -8.49 3.74
N CYS A 133 -0.32 -9.19 3.22
CA CYS A 133 -0.26 -9.62 1.83
C CYS A 133 -0.85 -11.03 1.69
N ILE A 134 -1.64 -11.26 0.65
CA ILE A 134 -2.33 -12.52 0.36
C ILE A 134 -1.68 -13.20 -0.85
N ASP A 135 -1.50 -14.52 -0.81
CA ASP A 135 -0.98 -15.38 -1.87
C ASP A 135 0.17 -14.80 -2.69
N ARG A 136 -0.08 -14.33 -3.92
CA ARG A 136 0.97 -13.81 -4.82
C ARG A 136 1.55 -12.50 -4.31
N ALA A 137 0.78 -11.70 -3.56
CA ALA A 137 1.26 -10.48 -2.95
C ALA A 137 2.28 -10.73 -1.83
N THR A 138 2.38 -11.96 -1.27
CA THR A 138 3.37 -12.29 -0.23
C THR A 138 4.81 -12.08 -0.70
N ARG A 139 5.07 -12.06 -2.01
CA ARG A 139 6.37 -11.71 -2.60
C ARG A 139 6.83 -10.29 -2.24
N LEU A 140 5.90 -9.39 -1.91
CA LEU A 140 6.18 -8.01 -1.52
C LEU A 140 6.49 -7.87 -0.02
N VAL A 141 6.28 -8.90 0.79
CA VAL A 141 6.49 -8.83 2.25
C VAL A 141 7.91 -8.38 2.60
N LYS A 142 8.92 -8.86 1.87
CA LYS A 142 10.32 -8.49 2.11
C LYS A 142 10.57 -6.98 1.94
N SER A 143 9.96 -6.34 0.94
CA SER A 143 10.10 -4.89 0.75
C SER A 143 9.30 -4.12 1.81
N GLN A 144 8.11 -4.60 2.18
CA GLN A 144 7.28 -3.97 3.21
C GLN A 144 7.90 -4.06 4.62
N GLN A 145 8.56 -5.17 4.94
CA GLN A 145 9.38 -5.29 6.15
C GLN A 145 10.59 -4.35 6.13
N GLY A 146 11.12 -4.08 4.93
CA GLY A 146 12.22 -3.15 4.65
C GLY A 146 11.88 -1.67 4.84
N ALA A 147 10.61 -1.31 4.69
CA ALA A 147 10.15 0.06 4.61
C ALA A 147 10.30 0.82 5.94
N GLY A 148 10.37 2.16 5.83
CA GLY A 148 10.28 3.05 6.98
C GLY A 148 8.93 2.91 7.69
N LYS A 149 8.92 3.19 9.00
CA LYS A 149 7.73 3.08 9.84
C LYS A 149 7.56 4.33 10.67
N GLU A 150 6.31 4.63 10.98
CA GLU A 150 5.92 5.79 11.80
C GLU A 150 5.10 5.27 12.97
N TYR A 151 5.35 5.84 14.14
CA TYR A 151 4.71 5.43 15.39
C TYR A 151 4.25 6.65 16.16
N VAL A 152 3.15 6.49 16.89
CA VAL A 152 2.75 7.36 18.00
C VAL A 152 2.93 6.54 19.27
N CYS A 153 3.65 7.10 20.23
CA CYS A 153 4.04 6.42 21.45
C CYS A 153 3.64 7.24 22.67
N ILE A 154 3.35 6.51 23.75
CA ILE A 154 3.14 7.07 25.08
C ILE A 154 4.28 6.57 25.96
N ALA A 155 5.10 7.49 26.47
CA ALA A 155 6.10 7.22 27.50
C ALA A 155 5.55 7.63 28.86
N ARG A 156 5.84 6.83 29.89
CA ARG A 156 5.61 7.20 31.29
C ARG A 156 6.95 7.54 31.94
N LEU A 157 7.04 8.73 32.51
CA LEU A 157 8.21 9.20 33.24
C LEU A 157 8.17 8.65 34.67
N HIS A 158 9.35 8.40 35.24
CA HIS A 158 9.44 7.96 36.63
C HIS A 158 9.13 9.10 37.62
N ASP A 159 9.38 10.35 37.21
CA ASP A 159 9.17 11.53 38.04
C ASP A 159 8.70 12.74 37.19
N LYS A 160 8.17 13.76 37.85
CA LYS A 160 7.68 14.99 37.24
C LYS A 160 8.85 15.81 36.68
N VAL A 161 8.69 16.25 35.43
CA VAL A 161 9.62 17.19 34.80
C VAL A 161 8.90 18.54 34.68
N PRO A 162 9.31 19.57 35.42
CA PRO A 162 8.56 20.83 35.45
C PRO A 162 8.61 21.60 34.13
N ASP A 163 9.63 21.38 33.31
CA ASP A 163 9.84 22.09 32.05
C ASP A 163 9.58 21.19 30.83
N VAL A 164 8.55 21.54 30.04
CA VAL A 164 8.21 20.87 28.77
C VAL A 164 9.36 20.96 27.76
N ALA A 165 10.10 22.09 27.76
CA ALA A 165 11.23 22.27 26.86
C ALA A 165 12.38 21.30 27.17
N LYS A 166 12.49 20.83 28.42
CA LYS A 166 13.44 19.76 28.78
C LYS A 166 13.03 18.41 28.17
N VAL A 167 11.73 18.10 28.16
CA VAL A 167 11.20 16.88 27.51
C VAL A 167 11.41 16.94 26.00
N ALA A 168 11.13 18.08 25.36
CA ALA A 168 11.34 18.28 23.93
C ALA A 168 12.81 18.10 23.55
N ARG A 169 13.74 18.74 24.27
CA ARG A 169 15.18 18.58 24.06
C ARG A 169 15.64 17.12 24.22
N ALA A 170 15.10 16.40 25.20
CA ALA A 170 15.42 14.98 25.39
C ALA A 170 14.89 14.08 24.26
N LEU A 171 13.79 14.44 23.61
CA LEU A 171 13.31 13.73 22.42
C LEU A 171 14.15 14.05 21.17
N GLU A 172 14.66 15.28 21.05
CA GLU A 172 15.53 15.69 19.96
C GLU A 172 16.86 14.93 19.96
N THR A 173 17.45 14.68 21.14
CA THR A 173 18.72 13.92 21.26
C THR A 173 18.62 12.47 20.78
N LEU A 174 17.41 11.94 20.65
CA LEU A 174 17.15 10.60 20.12
C LEU A 174 17.02 10.58 18.59
N THR A 175 17.05 11.75 17.94
CA THR A 175 17.00 11.85 16.48
C THR A 175 18.36 11.55 15.89
N GLY A 176 18.39 10.90 14.72
CA GLY A 176 19.62 10.47 14.07
C GLY A 176 20.00 9.04 14.41
N ALA A 177 21.30 8.75 14.42
CA ALA A 177 21.85 7.41 14.61
C ALA A 177 21.94 7.07 16.11
N VAL A 178 21.04 6.20 16.57
CA VAL A 178 20.96 5.76 17.97
C VAL A 178 21.46 4.33 18.13
N PHE A 179 22.17 4.07 19.23
CA PHE A 179 22.53 2.73 19.64
C PHE A 179 21.34 2.05 20.32
N GLN A 180 21.01 0.86 19.85
CA GLN A 180 19.92 0.06 20.39
C GLN A 180 20.37 -1.37 20.64
N ARG A 181 19.99 -1.92 21.79
CA ARG A 181 20.07 -3.35 22.07
C ARG A 181 18.64 -3.90 22.14
N PRO A 182 18.31 -4.99 21.42
CA PRO A 182 17.02 -5.64 21.54
C PRO A 182 16.67 -5.98 23.00
N PRO A 183 15.38 -5.94 23.37
CA PRO A 183 14.92 -6.34 24.70
C PRO A 183 15.06 -7.86 24.90
N LEU A 184 14.82 -8.31 26.13
CA LEU A 184 14.90 -9.73 26.49
C LEU A 184 13.97 -10.61 25.64
N ILE A 185 12.72 -10.15 25.47
CA ILE A 185 11.73 -10.83 24.62
C ILE A 185 11.84 -10.23 23.22
N SER A 186 12.54 -10.92 22.32
CA SER A 186 12.65 -10.49 20.92
C SER A 186 12.87 -11.68 19.99
N ALA A 187 12.43 -11.54 18.74
CA ALA A 187 12.63 -12.55 17.69
C ALA A 187 14.05 -12.52 17.09
N VAL A 188 14.95 -11.67 17.60
CA VAL A 188 16.28 -11.42 17.02
C VAL A 188 17.36 -11.47 18.09
N LYS A 189 18.56 -11.93 17.73
CA LYS A 189 19.69 -12.06 18.67
C LYS A 189 20.00 -10.74 19.39
N ARG A 190 20.11 -10.77 20.72
CA ARG A 190 20.35 -9.57 21.54
C ARG A 190 21.80 -9.05 21.44
N GLN A 191 22.06 -8.20 20.45
CA GLN A 191 23.34 -7.54 20.18
C GLN A 191 23.14 -6.04 19.99
N LEU A 192 24.15 -5.22 20.29
CA LEU A 192 24.11 -3.77 20.07
C LEU A 192 24.09 -3.48 18.56
N ARG A 193 23.26 -2.53 18.13
CA ARG A 193 23.06 -2.17 16.73
C ARG A 193 22.77 -0.68 16.62
N ILE A 194 23.11 -0.08 15.48
CA ILE A 194 22.74 1.29 15.18
C ILE A 194 21.40 1.30 14.43
N ARG A 195 20.50 2.20 14.81
CA ARG A 195 19.23 2.48 14.13
C ARG A 195 19.09 3.97 13.93
N THR A 196 18.31 4.36 12.92
CA THR A 196 18.11 5.76 12.58
C THR A 196 16.67 6.16 12.86
N ILE A 197 16.50 7.17 13.71
CA ILE A 197 15.26 7.93 13.85
C ILE A 197 15.40 9.13 12.94
N TYR A 198 14.52 9.24 11.94
CA TYR A 198 14.56 10.32 10.95
C TYR A 198 13.99 11.62 11.52
N GLU A 199 12.93 11.50 12.31
CA GLU A 199 12.19 12.62 12.87
C GLU A 199 11.53 12.15 14.17
N SER A 200 11.53 13.02 15.19
CA SER A 200 10.74 12.87 16.40
C SER A 200 9.94 14.17 16.63
N LYS A 201 8.71 14.04 17.12
CA LYS A 201 7.83 15.16 17.39
C LYS A 201 7.11 14.96 18.71
N LEU A 202 7.32 15.85 19.66
CA LEU A 202 6.52 15.93 20.87
C LEU A 202 5.08 16.34 20.50
N LEU A 203 4.10 15.57 20.93
CA LEU A 203 2.67 15.86 20.68
C LEU A 203 2.02 16.45 21.93
N GLU A 204 2.24 15.82 23.08
CA GLU A 204 1.63 16.24 24.35
C GLU A 204 2.52 15.82 25.52
N TYR A 205 2.52 16.62 26.59
CA TYR A 205 3.13 16.26 27.87
C TYR A 205 2.19 16.63 29.02
N ASP A 206 1.80 15.64 29.81
CA ASP A 206 1.02 15.78 31.03
C ASP A 206 1.94 15.57 32.25
N ALA A 207 2.22 16.68 32.94
CA ALA A 207 3.16 16.71 34.05
C ALA A 207 2.59 16.10 35.34
N ASP A 208 1.28 15.94 35.47
CA ASP A 208 0.65 15.36 36.66
C ASP A 208 0.43 13.86 36.50
N LYS A 209 0.19 13.39 35.27
CA LYS A 209 0.14 11.95 34.95
C LYS A 209 1.51 11.34 34.64
N HIS A 210 2.54 12.18 34.51
CA HIS A 210 3.89 11.80 34.09
C HIS A 210 3.88 11.11 32.71
N LEU A 211 3.05 11.57 31.78
CA LEU A 211 2.88 10.95 30.46
C LEU A 211 3.35 11.89 29.34
N VAL A 212 4.14 11.36 28.42
CA VAL A 212 4.59 12.05 27.21
C VAL A 212 4.05 11.31 25.99
N VAL A 213 3.32 12.01 25.13
CA VAL A 213 2.87 11.50 23.84
C VAL A 213 3.75 12.10 22.76
N PHE A 214 4.33 11.26 21.91
CA PHE A 214 5.23 11.71 20.84
C PHE A 214 5.15 10.80 19.61
N GLY A 215 5.34 11.39 18.45
CA GLY A 215 5.47 10.70 17.17
C GLY A 215 6.93 10.52 16.79
N PHE A 216 7.25 9.46 16.06
CA PHE A 216 8.55 9.36 15.40
C PHE A 216 8.51 8.55 14.11
N ARG A 217 9.42 8.88 13.21
CA ARG A 217 9.66 8.21 11.94
C ARG A 217 10.99 7.50 11.97
N VAL A 218 10.99 6.21 11.64
CA VAL A 218 12.17 5.34 11.82
C VAL A 218 12.50 4.50 10.62
N ARG A 219 13.80 4.19 10.52
CA ARG A 219 14.30 3.12 9.68
C ARG A 219 13.92 1.77 10.29
N ARG A 220 13.61 0.77 9.45
CA ARG A 220 13.21 -0.60 9.83
C ARG A 220 13.87 -1.10 11.12
N GLY A 221 13.06 -1.75 11.95
CA GLY A 221 13.56 -2.59 13.04
C GLY A 221 14.14 -1.78 14.19
N LEU A 222 13.66 -0.54 14.37
CA LEU A 222 13.66 0.11 15.68
C LEU A 222 12.67 -0.63 16.58
N MET A 223 13.10 -1.02 17.77
CA MET A 223 12.21 -1.57 18.79
C MET A 223 11.72 -0.45 19.71
N LEU A 224 10.45 -0.47 20.11
CA LEU A 224 9.85 0.57 20.97
C LEU A 224 10.42 0.61 22.40
N GLY A 225 11.30 -0.35 22.76
CA GLY A 225 12.10 -0.30 23.98
C GLY A 225 13.06 0.91 24.07
N LEU A 226 13.08 1.78 23.05
CA LEU A 226 13.73 3.08 23.07
C LEU A 226 13.35 3.89 24.32
N CYS A 227 12.11 3.75 24.81
CA CYS A 227 11.61 4.48 25.99
C CYS A 227 12.46 4.28 27.25
N VAL A 228 13.16 3.14 27.38
CA VAL A 228 14.06 2.86 28.50
C VAL A 228 15.40 3.59 28.36
N CYS A 229 15.84 3.87 27.12
CA CYS A 229 17.08 4.61 26.85
C CYS A 229 16.93 6.14 27.03
N ILE A 230 15.71 6.66 27.10
CA ILE A 230 15.46 8.11 27.21
C ILE A 230 15.62 8.61 28.67
N TRP A 231 15.45 7.73 29.65
CA TRP A 231 15.21 8.11 31.05
C TRP A 231 16.09 7.35 32.07
N GLY A 232 17.15 6.69 31.60
CA GLY A 232 18.14 5.99 32.42
C GLY A 232 19.49 6.69 32.44
#